data_AF-A0A963PSG8-F1
#
_entry.id   AF-A0A963PSG8-F1
#
_cell.length_a   1.000
_cell.length_b   1.000
_cell.length_c   1.000
_cell.angle_alpha   90.00
_cell.angle_beta   90.00
_cell.angle_gamma   90.00
#
_symmetry.space_group_name_H-M   'P 1'
#
loop_
_entity.id
_entity.type
_entity.pdbx_description
1 polymer ?
#
loop_
_entity_poly.entity_id
_entity_poly.type
_entity_poly.pdbx_seq_one_letter_code
_entity_poly.pdbx_strand_id
1 'polypeptide(L)'
;MSAPVFDALRFQAASFDVIAASHAPPSLLAQRQTSRLERLLQAAQQGSAFYRERLPATPVAADFARVQPVMRDELMQRFADWVTDPALQLDELRGFTAGLARVGEGFKGYMAWESSGTSGRPGVFVQDAATLAVYDALEAVR
;
A
#
# COMPACT_ATOMS: atom_id res chain seq x y z
N MET A 1 11.74 -18.10 -4.18
CA MET A 1 12.08 -17.28 -5.36
C MET A 1 11.34 -15.97 -5.21
N SER A 2 12.03 -14.83 -5.18
CA SER A 2 11.36 -13.52 -5.15
C SER A 2 10.53 -13.39 -6.43
N ALA A 3 9.26 -12.99 -6.32
CA ALA A 3 8.47 -12.66 -7.49
C ALA A 3 9.18 -11.53 -8.28
N PRO A 4 9.15 -11.53 -9.62
CA PRO A 4 9.72 -10.45 -10.41
C PRO A 4 9.00 -9.14 -10.07
N VAL A 5 9.77 -8.04 -10.02
CA VAL A 5 9.26 -6.69 -9.74
C VAL A 5 8.18 -6.29 -10.76
N PHE A 6 8.34 -6.74 -12.01
CA PHE A 6 7.35 -6.59 -13.08
C PHE A 6 6.57 -7.89 -13.33
N ASP A 7 5.25 -7.78 -13.37
CA ASP A 7 4.30 -8.87 -13.64
C ASP A 7 3.36 -8.44 -14.76
N ALA A 8 3.54 -9.02 -15.96
CA ALA A 8 2.80 -8.63 -17.16
C ALA A 8 1.28 -8.86 -17.05
N LEU A 9 0.84 -9.88 -16.30
CA LEU A 9 -0.59 -10.16 -16.11
C LEU A 9 -1.23 -9.14 -15.19
N ARG A 10 -0.55 -8.81 -14.08
CA ARG A 10 -1.00 -7.75 -13.17
C ARG A 10 -1.01 -6.39 -13.86
N PHE A 11 0.03 -6.10 -14.64
CA PHE A 11 0.11 -4.87 -15.43
C PHE A 11 -1.07 -4.76 -16.39
N GLN A 12 -1.35 -5.80 -17.19
CA GLN A 12 -2.47 -5.80 -18.12
C GLN A 12 -3.82 -5.58 -17.41
N ALA A 13 -4.05 -6.28 -16.29
CA ALA A 13 -5.27 -6.12 -15.50
C ALA A 13 -5.41 -4.69 -14.93
N ALA A 14 -4.33 -4.12 -14.42
CA ALA A 14 -4.30 -2.75 -13.91
C ALA A 14 -4.52 -1.71 -15.03
N SER A 15 -3.88 -1.87 -16.20
CA SER A 15 -4.09 -0.99 -17.35
C SER A 15 -5.53 -0.99 -17.83
N PHE A 16 -6.15 -2.16 -17.95
CA PHE A 16 -7.56 -2.25 -18.32
C PHE A 16 -8.46 -1.55 -17.29
N ASP A 17 -8.19 -1.73 -16.00
CA ASP A 17 -8.94 -1.07 -14.94
C ASP A 17 -8.81 0.46 -15.00
N VAL A 18 -7.61 0.99 -15.21
CA VAL A 18 -7.34 2.44 -15.34
C VAL A 18 -8.07 3.01 -16.55
N ILE A 19 -7.94 2.39 -17.73
CA ILE A 19 -8.64 2.82 -18.95
C ILE A 19 -10.15 2.79 -18.73
N ALA A 20 -10.68 1.68 -18.21
CA ALA A 20 -12.11 1.55 -17.97
C ALA A 20 -12.62 2.56 -16.93
N ALA A 21 -11.81 2.92 -15.92
CA ALA A 21 -12.15 3.96 -14.95
C ALA A 21 -12.24 5.34 -15.62
N SER A 22 -11.28 5.69 -16.47
CA SER A 22 -11.21 6.99 -17.15
C SER A 22 -12.40 7.25 -18.08
N HIS A 23 -13.09 6.20 -18.55
CA HIS A 23 -14.30 6.29 -19.38
C HIS A 23 -15.60 5.95 -18.64
N ALA A 24 -15.54 5.64 -17.34
CA ALA A 24 -16.72 5.24 -16.58
C ALA A 24 -17.57 6.46 -16.18
N PRO A 25 -18.91 6.33 -16.16
CA PRO A 25 -19.78 7.34 -15.58
C PRO A 25 -19.53 7.46 -14.05
N PRO A 26 -19.83 8.61 -13.43
CA PRO A 26 -19.58 8.86 -12.02
C PRO A 26 -20.16 7.80 -11.07
N SER A 27 -21.32 7.23 -11.39
CA SER A 27 -21.96 6.19 -10.57
C SER A 27 -21.16 4.89 -10.52
N LEU A 28 -20.57 4.46 -11.64
CA LEU A 28 -19.72 3.25 -11.69
C LEU A 28 -18.36 3.50 -11.01
N LEU A 29 -17.83 4.72 -11.10
CA LEU A 29 -16.65 5.11 -10.35
C LEU A 29 -16.90 5.07 -8.84
N ALA A 30 -18.02 5.62 -8.38
CA ALA A 30 -18.40 5.60 -6.97
C ALA A 30 -18.57 4.16 -6.45
N GLN A 31 -19.27 3.30 -7.19
CA GLN A 31 -19.41 1.88 -6.84
C GLN A 31 -18.05 1.18 -6.71
N ARG A 32 -17.14 1.45 -7.65
CA ARG A 32 -15.78 0.88 -7.62
C ARG A 32 -14.97 1.39 -6.42
N GLN A 33 -15.05 2.68 -6.10
CA GLN A 33 -14.41 3.27 -4.94
C GLN A 33 -14.91 2.64 -3.63
N THR A 34 -16.23 2.49 -3.46
CA THR A 34 -16.83 1.82 -2.30
C THR A 34 -16.31 0.39 -2.14
N SER A 35 -16.38 -0.42 -3.21
CA SER A 35 -15.91 -1.81 -3.17
C SER A 35 -14.41 -1.94 -2.86
N ARG A 36 -13.57 -1.04 -3.38
CA ARG A 36 -12.13 -1.01 -3.08
C ARG A 36 -11.86 -0.59 -1.64
N LEU A 37 -12.57 0.41 -1.15
CA LEU A 37 -12.42 0.89 0.21
C LEU A 37 -12.81 -0.18 1.23
N GLU A 38 -13.91 -0.91 1.00
CA GLU A 38 -14.31 -2.03 1.86
C GLU A 38 -13.23 -3.12 1.93
N ARG A 39 -12.68 -3.51 0.78
CA ARG A 39 -11.57 -4.49 0.73
C ARG A 39 -10.32 -3.97 1.46
N LEU A 40 -9.99 -2.69 1.32
CA LEU A 40 -8.86 -2.08 2.03
C LEU A 40 -9.06 -2.11 3.54
N LEU A 41 -10.24 -1.69 4.02
CA LEU A 41 -10.57 -1.68 5.44
C LEU A 41 -10.57 -3.10 6.03
N GLN A 42 -11.12 -4.08 5.31
CA GLN A 42 -11.10 -5.48 5.72
C GLN A 42 -9.68 -6.03 5.79
N ALA A 43 -8.84 -5.78 4.78
CA ALA A 43 -7.45 -6.22 4.78
C ALA A 43 -6.64 -5.59 5.93
N ALA A 44 -6.85 -4.28 6.19
CA ALA A 44 -6.24 -3.59 7.32
C ALA A 44 -6.72 -4.18 8.66
N GLN A 45 -8.02 -4.34 8.85
CA GLN A 45 -8.57 -4.91 10.08
C GLN A 45 -8.07 -6.36 10.33
N GLN A 46 -7.93 -7.18 9.29
CA GLN A 46 -7.47 -8.56 9.46
C GLN A 46 -5.96 -8.64 9.70
N GLY A 47 -5.17 -7.87 8.96
CA GLY A 47 -3.71 -7.98 8.95
C GLY A 47 -3.00 -7.11 9.99
N SER A 48 -3.65 -6.08 10.54
CA SER A 48 -2.98 -5.05 11.34
C SER A 48 -3.61 -4.91 12.72
N ALA A 49 -2.82 -5.16 13.78
CA ALA A 49 -3.26 -4.96 15.16
C ALA A 49 -3.61 -3.48 15.40
N PHE A 50 -2.81 -2.58 14.84
CA PHE A 50 -3.04 -1.14 14.89
C PHE A 50 -4.41 -0.74 14.33
N TYR A 51 -4.82 -1.30 13.19
CA TYR A 51 -6.12 -0.99 12.58
C TYR A 51 -7.28 -1.77 13.22
N ARG A 52 -7.05 -2.94 13.84
CA ARG A 52 -8.09 -3.60 14.67
C ARG A 52 -8.57 -2.74 15.84
N GLU A 53 -7.69 -1.96 16.44
CA GLU A 53 -8.05 -1.04 17.52
C GLU A 53 -8.93 0.13 17.03
N ARG A 54 -8.86 0.46 15.73
CA ARG A 54 -9.46 1.66 15.13
C ARG A 54 -10.68 1.38 14.26
N LEU A 55 -10.87 0.13 13.84
CA LEU A 55 -11.95 -0.31 12.97
C LEU A 55 -12.88 -1.26 13.71
N PRO A 56 -14.18 -1.27 13.38
CA PRO A 56 -15.08 -2.29 13.87
C PRO A 56 -14.68 -3.67 13.34
N ALA A 57 -15.21 -4.74 13.96
CA ALA A 57 -14.89 -6.12 13.58
C ALA A 57 -15.23 -6.43 12.11
N THR A 58 -16.27 -5.81 11.57
CA THR A 58 -16.69 -5.95 10.17
C THR A 58 -16.82 -4.56 9.54
N PRO A 59 -15.73 -3.97 9.03
CA PRO A 59 -15.75 -2.61 8.52
C PRO A 59 -16.44 -2.51 7.16
N VAL A 60 -17.19 -1.42 6.98
CA VAL A 60 -17.84 -1.01 5.73
C VAL A 60 -17.25 0.32 5.24
N ALA A 61 -17.50 0.70 3.99
CA ALA A 61 -16.95 1.95 3.43
C ALA A 61 -17.25 3.20 4.27
N ALA A 62 -18.45 3.26 4.89
CA ALA A 62 -18.86 4.38 5.74
C ALA A 62 -17.99 4.56 7.00
N ASP A 63 -17.32 3.50 7.46
CA ASP A 63 -16.45 3.57 8.64
C ASP A 63 -15.18 4.38 8.37
N PHE A 64 -14.74 4.49 7.11
CA PHE A 64 -13.54 5.27 6.75
C PHE A 64 -13.61 6.72 7.23
N ALA A 65 -14.80 7.34 7.19
CA ALA A 65 -14.99 8.71 7.65
C ALA A 65 -14.75 8.91 9.16
N ARG A 66 -14.70 7.82 9.94
CA ARG A 66 -14.45 7.84 11.38
C ARG A 66 -12.99 7.52 11.73
N VAL A 67 -12.22 7.00 10.77
CA VAL A 67 -10.80 6.68 10.96
C VAL A 67 -10.03 7.98 11.07
N GLN A 68 -9.42 8.21 12.24
CA GLN A 68 -8.56 9.38 12.43
C GLN A 68 -7.32 9.29 11.52
N PRO A 69 -6.91 10.40 10.88
CA PRO A 69 -5.65 10.45 10.15
C PRO A 69 -4.48 9.99 11.04
N VAL A 70 -3.62 9.13 10.50
CA VAL A 70 -2.49 8.58 11.23
C VAL A 70 -1.23 9.28 10.76
N MET A 71 -0.43 9.77 11.71
CA MET A 71 0.81 10.46 11.40
C MET A 71 1.94 9.46 11.17
N ARG A 72 2.90 9.82 10.33
CA ARG A 72 4.03 8.95 9.96
C ARG A 72 4.88 8.53 11.15
N ASP A 73 5.06 9.41 12.14
CA ASP A 73 5.80 9.11 13.36
C ASP A 73 5.12 8.01 14.18
N GLU A 74 3.80 8.05 14.31
CA GLU A 74 3.00 6.98 14.93
C GLU A 74 3.16 5.66 14.16
N LEU A 75 3.09 5.70 12.82
CA LEU A 75 3.35 4.51 12.00
C LEU A 75 4.77 3.97 12.23
N MET A 76 5.80 4.81 12.27
CA MET A 76 7.17 4.34 12.50
C MET A 76 7.36 3.80 13.92
N GLN A 77 6.71 4.39 14.92
CA GLN A 77 6.78 3.91 16.31
C GLN A 77 6.06 2.58 16.49
N ARG A 78 4.94 2.37 15.78
CA ARG A 78 4.11 1.17 15.87
C ARG A 78 4.25 0.28 14.63
N PHE A 79 5.43 0.24 14.02
CA PHE A 79 5.61 -0.42 12.72
C PHE A 79 5.14 -1.87 12.71
N ALA A 80 5.57 -2.66 13.69
CA ALA A 80 5.19 -4.06 13.83
C ALA A 80 3.68 -4.27 14.05
N ASP A 81 2.97 -3.26 14.60
CA ASP A 81 1.54 -3.35 14.85
C ASP A 81 0.71 -3.03 13.60
N TRP A 82 1.21 -2.12 12.74
CA TRP A 82 0.46 -1.71 11.56
C TRP A 82 0.80 -2.50 10.30
N VAL A 83 2.04 -2.97 10.18
CA VAL A 83 2.47 -3.74 9.01
C VAL A 83 1.67 -5.03 8.93
N THR A 84 1.11 -5.32 7.76
CA THR A 84 0.23 -6.48 7.58
C THR A 84 1.00 -7.76 7.30
N ASP A 85 2.28 -7.67 6.96
CA ASP A 85 3.19 -8.81 6.83
C ASP A 85 4.19 -8.81 7.99
N PRO A 86 4.09 -9.78 8.94
CA PRO A 86 4.99 -9.87 10.10
C PRO A 86 6.44 -10.22 9.73
N ALA A 87 6.72 -10.65 8.49
CA ALA A 87 8.09 -10.88 8.03
C ALA A 87 8.87 -9.57 7.81
N LEU A 88 8.19 -8.43 7.74
CA LEU A 88 8.79 -7.12 7.55
C LEU A 88 9.17 -6.49 8.89
N GLN A 89 10.45 -6.18 9.07
CA GLN A 89 10.97 -5.53 10.26
C GLN A 89 11.56 -4.17 9.90
N LEU A 90 11.24 -3.15 10.70
CA LEU A 90 11.62 -1.77 10.42
C LEU A 90 13.13 -1.57 10.34
N ASP A 91 13.89 -2.19 11.25
CA ASP A 91 15.35 -2.02 11.29
C ASP A 91 16.04 -2.70 10.11
N GLU A 92 15.53 -3.84 9.64
CA GLU A 92 16.02 -4.48 8.42
C GLU A 92 15.73 -3.63 7.19
N LEU A 93 14.53 -3.05 7.09
CA LEU A 93 14.16 -2.18 5.98
C LEU A 93 14.99 -0.89 5.97
N ARG A 94 15.21 -0.25 7.12
CA ARG A 94 16.12 0.90 7.24
C ARG A 94 17.54 0.54 6.84
N GLY A 95 18.00 -0.61 7.33
CA GLY A 95 19.29 -1.18 6.95
C GLY A 95 19.38 -1.36 5.44
N PHE A 96 18.31 -1.84 4.79
CA PHE A 96 18.21 -2.03 3.35
C PHE A 96 18.24 -0.70 2.57
N THR A 97 17.36 0.25 2.91
CA THR A 97 17.18 1.52 2.19
C THR A 97 18.38 2.46 2.32
N ALA A 98 19.18 2.35 3.38
CA ALA A 98 20.40 3.17 3.56
C ALA A 98 21.52 2.85 2.54
N GLY A 99 21.46 1.69 1.86
CA GLY A 99 22.52 1.25 0.96
C GLY A 99 22.28 1.65 -0.49
N LEU A 100 23.02 2.63 -1.00
CA LEU A 100 22.91 3.09 -2.40
C LEU A 100 23.11 1.96 -3.44
N ALA A 101 23.90 0.93 -3.11
CA ALA A 101 24.13 -0.21 -4.00
C ALA A 101 22.88 -1.09 -4.21
N ARG A 102 21.84 -0.95 -3.38
CA ARG A 102 20.61 -1.76 -3.43
C ARG A 102 19.42 -0.99 -4.00
N VAL A 103 19.64 0.20 -4.54
CA VAL A 103 18.56 0.98 -5.18
C VAL A 103 17.99 0.17 -6.34
N GLY A 104 16.67 -0.01 -6.34
CA GLY A 104 15.96 -0.79 -7.35
C GLY A 104 15.93 -2.30 -7.08
N GLU A 105 16.59 -2.79 -6.04
CA GLU A 105 16.48 -4.19 -5.62
C GLU A 105 15.21 -4.44 -4.78
N GLY A 106 14.69 -5.67 -4.84
CA GLY A 106 13.57 -6.10 -4.02
C GLY A 106 14.02 -6.58 -2.63
N PHE A 107 13.27 -6.20 -1.60
CA PHE A 107 13.39 -6.67 -0.23
C PHE A 107 12.25 -7.64 0.10
N LYS A 108 12.55 -8.93 0.28
CA LYS A 108 11.55 -9.98 0.60
C LYS A 108 10.33 -10.00 -0.34
N GLY A 109 10.52 -9.65 -1.62
CA GLY A 109 9.44 -9.57 -2.61
C GLY A 109 8.71 -8.23 -2.69
N TYR A 110 9.18 -7.22 -1.95
CA TYR A 110 8.66 -5.86 -1.95
C TYR A 110 9.69 -4.87 -2.50
N MET A 111 9.23 -3.77 -3.08
CA MET A 111 10.05 -2.58 -3.28
C MET A 111 9.97 -1.70 -2.04
N ALA A 112 11.12 -1.44 -1.41
CA ALA A 112 11.21 -0.62 -0.21
C ALA A 112 11.77 0.77 -0.54
N TRP A 113 11.23 1.81 0.10
CA TRP A 113 11.67 3.18 -0.10
C TRP A 113 11.52 4.01 1.17
N GLU A 114 12.28 5.10 1.22
CA GLU A 114 12.30 6.02 2.35
C GLU A 114 11.74 7.38 1.93
N SER A 115 10.78 7.88 2.70
CA SER A 115 10.29 9.25 2.60
C SER A 115 11.09 10.11 3.56
N SER A 116 11.89 11.06 3.04
CA SER A 116 12.67 12.01 3.85
C SER A 116 11.79 12.81 4.81
N GLY A 117 10.63 13.25 4.32
CA GLY A 117 9.56 13.84 5.12
C GLY A 117 9.87 15.21 5.73
N THR A 118 8.83 16.03 5.94
CA THR A 118 8.99 17.40 6.45
C THR A 118 9.18 17.52 7.96
N SER A 119 8.92 16.44 8.72
CA SER A 119 9.02 16.39 10.19
C SER A 119 10.37 15.86 10.73
N GLY A 120 11.38 15.69 9.87
CA GLY A 120 12.74 15.30 10.29
C GLY A 120 12.94 13.82 10.68
N ARG A 121 11.87 13.01 10.69
CA ARG A 121 11.94 11.54 10.88
C ARG A 121 11.59 10.82 9.59
N PRO A 122 12.53 10.13 8.92
CA PRO A 122 12.20 9.42 7.71
C PRO A 122 11.17 8.32 7.95
N GLY A 123 10.26 8.14 6.99
CA GLY A 123 9.33 6.99 6.99
C GLY A 123 9.75 5.94 5.99
N VAL A 124 9.59 4.69 6.36
CA VAL A 124 9.92 3.54 5.52
C VAL A 124 8.62 2.87 5.08
N PHE A 125 8.49 2.65 3.77
CA PHE A 125 7.31 2.07 3.16
C PHE A 125 7.69 0.98 2.16
N VAL A 126 6.77 0.07 1.91
CA VAL A 126 6.94 -1.05 0.99
C VAL A 126 5.82 -1.08 -0.04
N GLN A 127 6.12 -1.61 -1.22
CA GLN A 127 5.16 -1.83 -2.30
C GLN A 127 5.33 -3.25 -2.83
N ASP A 128 4.22 -3.98 -2.94
CA ASP A 128 4.22 -5.32 -3.53
C ASP A 128 4.05 -5.24 -5.06
N ALA A 129 4.15 -6.40 -5.72
CA ALA A 129 3.99 -6.48 -7.17
C ALA A 129 2.61 -5.99 -7.68
N ALA A 130 1.53 -6.10 -6.87
CA ALA A 130 0.22 -5.56 -7.25
C ALA A 130 0.24 -4.03 -7.27
N THR A 131 0.87 -3.42 -6.27
CA THR A 131 1.03 -1.97 -6.17
C THR A 131 1.85 -1.43 -7.33
N LEU A 132 2.98 -2.07 -7.65
CA LEU A 132 3.85 -1.67 -8.76
C LEU A 132 3.14 -1.74 -10.11
N ALA A 133 2.38 -2.81 -10.37
CA ALA A 133 1.59 -2.93 -11.59
C ALA A 133 0.56 -1.79 -11.75
N VAL A 134 0.00 -1.27 -10.65
CA VAL A 134 -0.90 -0.10 -10.69
C VAL A 134 -0.12 1.17 -11.04
N TYR A 135 1.07 1.37 -10.48
CA TYR A 135 1.93 2.51 -10.84
C TYR A 135 2.33 2.47 -12.32
N ASP A 136 2.84 1.33 -12.80
CA ASP A 136 3.21 1.12 -14.19
C ASP A 136 2.02 1.40 -15.13
N ALA A 137 0.83 0.91 -14.78
CA ALA A 137 -0.38 1.15 -15.57
C ALA A 137 -0.76 2.64 -15.59
N LEU A 138 -0.71 3.33 -14.46
CA LEU A 138 -1.01 4.76 -14.39
C LEU A 138 -0.04 5.58 -15.24
N GLU A 139 1.25 5.24 -15.27
CA GLU A 139 2.23 5.93 -16.11
C GLU A 139 2.05 5.61 -17.61
N ALA A 140 1.61 4.40 -17.94
CA ALA A 140 1.50 3.95 -19.32
C ALA A 140 0.23 4.41 -20.05
N VAL A 141 -0.90 4.56 -19.34
CA VAL A 141 -2.23 4.69 -19.97
C VAL A 141 -3.08 5.88 -19.50
N ARG A 142 -2.57 6.73 -18.60
CA ARG A 142 -3.27 7.92 -18.10
C ARG A 142 -2.51 9.19 -18.45
#